data_AF-A0A3A0UHR8-F1
#
_entry.id   AF-A0A3A0UHR8-F1
#
_cell.length_a   1.000
_cell.length_b   1.000
_cell.length_c   1.000
_cell.angle_alpha   90.00
_cell.angle_beta   90.00
_cell.angle_gamma   90.00
#
_symmetry.space_group_name_H-M   'P 1'
#
loop_
_entity.id
_entity.type
_entity.pdbx_description
1 polymer ?
#
loop_
_entity_poly.entity_id
_entity_poly.type
_entity_poly.pdbx_seq_one_letter_code
_entity_poly.pdbx_strand_id
1 'polypeptide(L)'
;IKLHGILQPIVLRKTISGYHIVVGERRFRAATIAGLTEIPAIVKSLTDEDMMELAIIENLQREDLNAIEEAESYRKLMDDLNLTQQDVAQRLSKSRPYIANMLRLLNLPQTVSNMVRDGALSSAHGRTLLSVKDKQKMQQIAKQASREAW
;
A
#
# COMPACT_ATOMS: atom_id res chain seq x y z
N ILE A 1 4.72 -6.87 27.16
CA ILE A 1 6.05 -7.53 27.15
C ILE A 1 6.62 -7.74 28.56
N LYS A 2 6.50 -6.77 29.49
CA LYS A 2 7.03 -6.88 30.87
C LYS A 2 6.57 -8.07 31.74
N LEU A 3 5.42 -8.69 31.42
CA LEU A 3 4.84 -9.81 32.21
C LEU A 3 4.80 -11.17 31.47
N HIS A 4 4.89 -11.20 30.13
CA HIS A 4 4.66 -12.41 29.33
C HIS A 4 5.64 -12.59 28.15
N GLY A 5 6.70 -11.78 28.06
CA GLY A 5 7.63 -11.81 26.92
C GLY A 5 7.00 -11.33 25.60
N ILE A 6 7.65 -11.64 24.47
CA ILE A 6 7.06 -11.52 23.13
C ILE A 6 6.41 -12.87 22.78
N LEU A 7 5.08 -12.90 22.66
CA LEU A 7 4.33 -14.13 22.31
C LEU A 7 4.46 -14.49 20.82
N GLN A 8 4.61 -13.49 19.95
CA GLN A 8 4.65 -13.67 18.50
C GLN A 8 6.05 -13.32 17.97
N PRO A 9 6.82 -14.30 17.46
CA PRO A 9 8.20 -14.09 17.06
C PRO A 9 8.33 -12.99 15.99
N ILE A 10 9.44 -12.26 16.03
CA ILE A 10 9.79 -11.31 14.97
C ILE A 10 10.37 -12.08 13.77
N VAL A 11 10.26 -11.52 12.56
CA VAL A 11 10.85 -12.12 11.37
C VAL A 11 12.15 -11.40 11.07
N LEU A 12 13.23 -12.16 10.95
CA LEU A 12 14.56 -11.68 10.66
C LEU A 12 15.05 -12.21 9.32
N ARG A 13 15.91 -11.45 8.66
CA ARG A 13 16.75 -11.90 7.53
C ARG A 13 18.19 -11.93 7.97
N LYS A 14 18.92 -12.99 7.61
CA LYS A 14 20.37 -13.08 7.83
C LYS A 14 21.10 -12.16 6.86
N THR A 15 22.05 -11.38 7.38
CA THR A 15 22.93 -10.48 6.61
C THR A 15 24.39 -10.82 6.91
N ILE A 16 25.33 -10.17 6.22
CA ILE A 16 26.78 -10.37 6.43
C ILE A 16 27.17 -9.95 7.87
N SER A 17 26.51 -8.93 8.43
CA SER A 17 26.84 -8.33 9.73
C SER A 17 25.83 -8.67 10.84
N GLY A 18 25.01 -9.71 10.67
CA GLY A 18 24.03 -10.13 11.68
C GLY A 18 22.64 -10.32 11.09
N TYR A 19 21.64 -9.61 11.63
CA TYR A 19 20.24 -9.78 11.25
C TYR A 19 19.55 -8.45 10.98
N HIS A 20 18.71 -8.43 9.94
CA HIS A 20 17.78 -7.34 9.67
C HIS A 20 16.37 -7.73 10.08
N ILE A 21 15.65 -6.80 10.69
CA ILE A 21 14.24 -6.99 11.05
C ILE A 21 13.39 -6.80 9.80
N VAL A 22 12.64 -7.83 9.45
CA VAL A 22 11.72 -7.85 8.31
C VAL A 22 10.32 -7.46 8.75
N VAL A 23 9.86 -8.06 9.86
CA VAL A 23 8.54 -7.79 10.43
C VAL A 23 8.64 -7.76 11.95
N GLY A 24 7.99 -6.78 12.56
CA GLY A 24 7.88 -6.68 14.02
C GLY A 24 8.73 -5.59 14.67
N GLU A 25 9.08 -4.52 13.95
CA GLU A 25 9.85 -3.38 14.45
C GLU A 25 9.28 -2.82 15.77
N ARG A 26 7.94 -2.67 15.88
CA ARG A 26 7.29 -2.24 17.12
C ARG A 26 7.51 -3.20 18.29
N ARG A 27 7.52 -4.51 18.03
CA ARG A 27 7.75 -5.56 19.03
C ARG A 27 9.22 -5.56 19.48
N PHE A 28 10.14 -5.40 18.54
CA PHE A 28 11.57 -5.24 18.83
C PHE A 28 11.82 -4.04 19.75
N ARG A 29 11.33 -2.85 19.36
CA ARG A 29 11.46 -1.63 20.17
C ARG A 29 10.89 -1.80 21.58
N ALA A 30 9.72 -2.40 21.69
CA ALA A 30 9.09 -2.62 22.99
C ALA A 30 9.87 -3.64 23.86
N ALA A 31 10.58 -4.59 23.26
CA ALA A 31 11.48 -5.49 23.97
C ALA A 31 12.78 -4.81 24.40
N THR A 32 13.34 -3.92 23.57
CA THR A 32 14.47 -3.07 23.96
C THR A 32 14.12 -2.21 25.17
N ILE A 33 12.95 -1.57 25.16
CA ILE A 33 12.45 -0.76 26.29
C ILE A 33 12.21 -1.62 27.54
N ALA A 34 11.79 -2.88 27.36
CA ALA A 34 11.61 -3.83 28.45
C ALA A 34 12.92 -4.42 28.98
N GLY A 35 14.08 -4.08 28.39
CA GLY A 35 15.40 -4.57 28.81
C GLY A 35 15.64 -6.05 28.50
N LEU A 36 14.91 -6.62 27.53
CA LEU A 36 15.12 -8.01 27.13
C LEU A 36 16.42 -8.15 26.34
N THR A 37 17.28 -9.08 26.75
CA THR A 37 18.54 -9.41 26.05
C THR A 37 18.33 -10.36 24.88
N GLU A 38 17.26 -11.16 24.91
CA GLU A 38 16.91 -12.13 23.87
C GLU A 38 15.41 -12.10 23.59
N ILE A 39 15.04 -12.34 22.33
CA ILE A 39 13.65 -12.39 21.89
C ILE A 39 13.44 -13.50 20.86
N PRO A 40 12.27 -14.13 20.82
CA PRO A 40 11.96 -15.15 19.83
C PRO A 40 11.91 -14.53 18.42
N ALA A 41 12.64 -15.15 17.50
CA ALA A 41 12.74 -14.72 16.12
C ALA A 41 12.74 -15.90 15.14
N ILE A 42 12.16 -15.70 13.96
CA ILE A 42 12.21 -16.63 12.84
C ILE A 42 13.12 -16.03 11.77
N VAL A 43 14.19 -16.74 11.43
CA VAL A 43 15.12 -16.32 10.36
C VAL A 43 14.63 -16.89 9.04
N LYS A 44 14.33 -16.03 8.08
CA LYS A 44 13.99 -16.41 6.70
C LYS A 44 15.10 -15.98 5.74
N SER A 45 15.37 -16.84 4.76
CA SER A 45 16.17 -16.49 3.58
C SER A 45 15.27 -15.70 2.63
N LEU A 46 15.37 -14.38 2.69
CA LEU A 46 14.65 -13.46 1.81
C LEU A 46 15.67 -12.73 0.95
N THR A 47 15.38 -12.56 -0.33
CA THR A 47 16.13 -11.70 -1.24
C THR A 47 15.80 -10.22 -0.99
N ASP A 48 16.51 -9.30 -1.64
CA ASP A 48 16.15 -7.88 -1.59
C ASP A 48 14.79 -7.63 -2.26
N GLU A 49 14.47 -8.39 -3.31
CA GLU A 49 13.17 -8.36 -4.00
C GLU A 49 12.04 -8.83 -3.07
N ASP A 50 12.23 -9.93 -2.34
CA ASP A 50 11.24 -10.43 -1.37
C ASP A 50 10.98 -9.41 -0.24
N MET A 51 12.03 -8.70 0.19
CA MET A 51 11.91 -7.65 1.20
C MET A 51 11.11 -6.45 0.68
N MET A 52 11.34 -6.07 -0.57
CA MET A 52 10.63 -4.98 -1.23
C MET A 52 9.15 -5.33 -1.42
N GLU A 53 8.86 -6.55 -1.86
CA GLU A 53 7.50 -7.08 -1.99
C GLU A 53 6.76 -7.01 -0.64
N LEU A 54 7.38 -7.53 0.43
CA LEU A 54 6.79 -7.52 1.77
C LEU A 54 6.53 -6.11 2.28
N ALA A 55 7.44 -5.17 2.04
CA ALA A 55 7.26 -3.78 2.45
C ALA A 55 6.09 -3.10 1.71
N ILE A 56 5.93 -3.37 0.41
CA ILE A 56 4.81 -2.83 -0.37
C ILE A 56 3.48 -3.46 0.06
N ILE A 57 3.45 -4.77 0.29
CA ILE A 57 2.25 -5.48 0.76
C ILE A 57 1.84 -5.01 2.17
N GLU A 58 2.80 -4.82 3.08
CA GLU A 58 2.51 -4.30 4.43
C GLU A 58 1.95 -2.89 4.38
N ASN A 59 2.53 -2.02 3.54
CA ASN A 59 2.00 -0.68 3.32
C ASN A 59 0.56 -0.72 2.76
N LEU A 60 0.27 -1.63 1.83
CA LEU A 60 -1.07 -1.85 1.24
C LEU A 60 -2.12 -2.38 2.24
N GLN A 61 -1.71 -3.01 3.33
CA GLN A 61 -2.61 -3.53 4.36
C GLN A 61 -3.06 -2.47 5.38
N ARG A 62 -2.61 -1.22 5.21
CA ARG A 62 -3.06 -0.10 6.04
C ARG A 62 -4.54 0.20 5.79
N GLU A 63 -5.31 0.29 6.88
CA GLU A 63 -6.75 0.56 6.83
C GLU A 63 -7.09 2.00 6.39
N ASP A 64 -6.12 2.92 6.44
CA ASP A 64 -6.29 4.36 6.18
C ASP A 64 -5.84 4.81 4.77
N LEU A 65 -5.49 3.88 3.87
CA LEU A 65 -5.09 4.21 2.51
C LEU A 65 -6.25 4.79 1.68
N ASN A 66 -6.01 5.91 1.00
CA ASN A 66 -6.94 6.39 -0.01
C ASN A 66 -6.72 5.69 -1.36
N ALA A 67 -7.74 5.77 -2.23
CA ALA A 67 -7.74 5.06 -3.51
C ALA A 67 -6.60 5.46 -4.46
N ILE A 68 -6.06 6.68 -4.34
CA ILE A 68 -4.91 7.12 -5.15
C ILE A 68 -3.62 6.47 -4.63
N GLU A 69 -3.41 6.46 -3.31
CA GLU A 69 -2.24 5.81 -2.69
C GLU A 69 -2.22 4.30 -2.91
N GLU A 70 -3.39 3.66 -2.87
CA GLU A 70 -3.55 2.24 -3.20
C GLU A 70 -3.14 1.98 -4.65
N ALA A 71 -3.61 2.81 -5.59
CA ALA A 71 -3.26 2.72 -7.01
C ALA A 71 -1.75 2.96 -7.26
N GLU A 72 -1.14 3.94 -6.58
CA GLU A 72 0.30 4.21 -6.63
C GLU A 72 1.11 3.02 -6.12
N SER A 73 0.65 2.39 -5.02
CA SER A 73 1.28 1.19 -4.46
C SER A 73 1.19 -0.01 -5.40
N TYR A 74 0.06 -0.19 -6.11
CA TYR A 74 -0.07 -1.22 -7.15
C TYR A 74 0.85 -0.97 -8.33
N ARG A 75 0.94 0.28 -8.80
CA ARG A 75 1.87 0.65 -9.87
C ARG A 75 3.30 0.34 -9.47
N LYS A 76 3.70 0.75 -8.27
CA LYS A 76 5.02 0.51 -7.72
C LYS A 76 5.34 -0.99 -7.63
N LEU A 77 4.41 -1.79 -7.10
CA LEU A 77 4.57 -3.26 -7.04
C LEU A 77 4.76 -3.89 -8.43
N MET A 78 4.02 -3.40 -9.43
CA MET A 78 4.17 -3.86 -10.82
C MET A 78 5.53 -3.49 -11.41
N ASP A 79 5.96 -2.25 -11.21
CA ASP A 79 7.18 -1.74 -11.84
C ASP A 79 8.43 -2.33 -11.17
N ASP A 80 8.44 -2.43 -9.84
CA ASP A 80 9.60 -2.90 -9.07
C ASP A 80 9.84 -4.41 -9.21
N LEU A 81 8.76 -5.20 -9.36
CA LEU A 81 8.83 -6.65 -9.46
C LEU A 81 8.49 -7.18 -10.87
N ASN A 82 8.37 -6.28 -11.85
CA ASN A 82 7.99 -6.57 -13.23
C ASN A 82 6.72 -7.46 -13.34
N LEU A 83 5.72 -7.18 -12.51
CA LEU A 83 4.49 -7.96 -12.40
C LEU A 83 3.40 -7.42 -13.32
N THR A 84 2.57 -8.32 -13.84
CA THR A 84 1.35 -7.93 -14.55
C THR A 84 0.23 -7.57 -13.58
N GLN A 85 -0.83 -6.91 -14.09
CA GLN A 85 -2.05 -6.66 -13.30
C GLN A 85 -2.69 -7.96 -12.78
N GLN A 86 -2.52 -9.07 -13.52
CA GLN A 86 -3.04 -10.38 -13.13
C GLN A 86 -2.25 -10.94 -11.94
N ASP A 87 -0.92 -10.79 -11.96
CA ASP A 87 -0.03 -11.26 -10.90
C ASP A 87 -0.28 -10.50 -9.58
N VAL A 88 -0.46 -9.18 -9.66
CA VAL A 88 -0.81 -8.35 -8.50
C VAL A 88 -2.18 -8.72 -7.95
N ALA A 89 -3.17 -8.94 -8.83
CA ALA A 89 -4.51 -9.35 -8.42
C ALA A 89 -4.50 -10.68 -7.64
N GLN A 90 -3.74 -11.67 -8.12
CA GLN A 90 -3.59 -12.97 -7.44
C GLN A 90 -2.92 -12.82 -6.07
N ARG A 91 -1.80 -12.10 -5.99
CA ARG A 91 -1.06 -11.88 -4.73
C ARG A 91 -1.89 -11.21 -3.65
N LEU A 92 -2.72 -10.24 -4.05
CA LEU A 92 -3.54 -9.45 -3.13
C LEU A 92 -4.95 -10.01 -2.92
N SER A 93 -5.27 -11.17 -3.50
CA SER A 93 -6.61 -11.76 -3.47
C SER A 93 -7.70 -10.79 -3.94
N LYS A 94 -7.40 -10.01 -4.99
CA LYS A 94 -8.33 -9.08 -5.64
C LYS A 94 -8.63 -9.57 -7.06
N SER A 95 -9.67 -9.01 -7.67
CA SER A 95 -9.96 -9.28 -9.07
C SER A 95 -9.04 -8.45 -9.97
N ARG A 96 -8.63 -8.98 -11.12
CA ARG A 96 -7.88 -8.20 -12.12
C ARG A 96 -8.61 -6.91 -12.53
N PRO A 97 -9.95 -6.90 -12.75
CA PRO A 97 -10.67 -5.67 -13.02
C PRO A 97 -10.56 -4.62 -11.91
N TYR A 98 -10.49 -5.04 -10.63
CA TYR A 98 -10.28 -4.13 -9.52
C TYR A 98 -8.92 -3.43 -9.62
N ILE A 99 -7.84 -4.19 -9.83
CA ILE A 99 -6.48 -3.64 -10.01
C ILE A 99 -6.44 -2.67 -11.20
N ALA A 100 -7.00 -3.08 -12.34
CA ALA A 100 -7.07 -2.23 -13.53
C ALA A 100 -7.83 -0.91 -13.27
N ASN A 101 -8.94 -0.97 -12.53
CA ASN A 101 -9.74 0.20 -12.18
C ASN A 101 -9.01 1.17 -11.25
N MET A 102 -8.24 0.66 -10.29
CA MET A 102 -7.40 1.52 -9.42
C MET A 102 -6.30 2.18 -10.23
N LEU A 103 -5.55 1.42 -11.03
CA LEU A 103 -4.47 1.97 -11.86
C LEU A 103 -4.95 3.05 -12.84
N ARG A 104 -6.20 2.97 -13.31
CA ARG A 104 -6.79 4.01 -14.17
C ARG A 104 -6.92 5.36 -13.48
N LEU A 105 -7.07 5.40 -12.15
CA LEU A 105 -7.15 6.66 -11.38
C LEU A 105 -5.88 7.49 -11.51
N LEU A 106 -4.72 6.87 -11.74
CA LEU A 106 -3.44 7.55 -11.94
C LEU A 106 -3.41 8.40 -13.22
N ASN A 107 -4.37 8.21 -14.14
CA ASN A 107 -4.51 9.03 -15.35
C ASN A 107 -5.35 10.30 -15.12
N LEU A 108 -5.88 10.50 -13.92
CA LEU A 108 -6.62 11.71 -13.59
C LEU A 108 -5.70 12.93 -13.59
N PRO A 109 -6.16 14.11 -14.06
CA PRO A 109 -5.45 15.36 -13.82
C PRO A 109 -5.21 15.58 -12.33
N GLN A 110 -4.06 16.16 -11.97
CA GLN A 110 -3.65 16.36 -10.57
C GLN A 110 -4.75 16.96 -9.68
N THR A 111 -5.47 17.96 -10.21
CA THR A 111 -6.57 18.62 -9.49
C THR A 111 -7.70 17.65 -9.11
N VAL A 112 -8.05 16.72 -9.99
CA VAL A 112 -9.12 15.73 -9.75
C VAL A 112 -8.60 14.58 -8.88
N SER A 113 -7.36 14.15 -9.11
CA SER A 113 -6.70 13.14 -8.28
C SER A 113 -6.63 13.58 -6.81
N ASN A 114 -6.28 14.85 -6.54
CA ASN A 114 -6.29 15.41 -5.19
C ASN A 114 -7.69 15.36 -4.55
N MET A 115 -8.76 15.68 -5.30
CA MET A 115 -10.12 15.58 -4.77
C MET A 115 -10.51 14.15 -4.39
N VAL A 116 -10.01 13.15 -5.12
CA VAL A 116 -10.22 11.73 -4.76
C VAL A 116 -9.38 11.36 -3.53
N ARG A 117 -8.14 11.83 -3.47
CA ARG A 117 -7.22 11.62 -2.34
C ARG A 117 -7.79 12.16 -1.03
N ASP A 118 -8.35 13.37 -1.08
CA ASP A 118 -8.92 14.07 0.07
C ASP A 118 -10.33 13.57 0.45
N GLY A 119 -10.88 12.59 -0.29
CA GLY A 119 -12.22 12.04 -0.06
C GLY A 119 -13.37 12.94 -0.53
N ALA A 120 -13.08 14.10 -1.13
CA ALA A 120 -14.08 14.99 -1.73
C ALA A 120 -14.78 14.37 -2.95
N LEU A 121 -14.16 13.37 -3.57
CA LEU A 121 -14.74 12.50 -4.59
C LEU A 121 -14.44 11.03 -4.29
N SER A 122 -15.42 10.17 -4.51
CA SER A 122 -15.19 8.72 -4.44
C SER A 122 -14.31 8.23 -5.60
N SER A 123 -13.69 7.07 -5.44
CA SER A 123 -12.98 6.38 -6.53
C SER A 123 -13.90 6.05 -7.71
N ALA A 124 -15.21 5.88 -7.47
CA ALA A 124 -16.20 5.72 -8.54
C ALA A 124 -16.36 7.01 -9.35
N HIS A 125 -16.46 8.19 -8.71
CA HIS A 125 -16.49 9.48 -9.41
C HIS A 125 -15.23 9.68 -10.26
N GLY A 126 -14.05 9.43 -9.68
CA GLY A 126 -12.79 9.49 -10.43
C GLY A 126 -12.82 8.62 -11.69
N ARG A 127 -13.27 7.36 -11.58
CA ARG A 127 -13.37 6.47 -12.75
C ARG A 127 -14.35 6.94 -13.81
N THR A 128 -15.52 7.46 -13.40
CA THR A 128 -16.52 8.00 -14.33
C THR A 128 -15.97 9.20 -15.09
N LEU A 129 -15.25 10.09 -14.39
CA LEU A 129 -14.66 11.29 -14.98
C LEU A 129 -13.62 10.98 -16.07
N LEU A 130 -12.94 9.83 -16.02
CA LEU A 130 -11.99 9.41 -17.07
C LEU A 130 -12.63 9.25 -18.46
N SER A 131 -13.95 9.16 -18.57
CA SER A 131 -14.66 9.17 -19.86
C SER A 131 -14.69 10.55 -20.53
N VAL A 132 -14.46 11.62 -19.77
CA VAL A 132 -14.49 13.01 -20.25
C VAL A 132 -13.13 13.38 -20.84
N LYS A 133 -13.04 13.48 -22.17
CA LYS A 133 -11.77 13.76 -22.87
C LYS A 133 -11.22 15.16 -22.62
N ASP A 134 -12.10 16.14 -22.47
CA ASP A 134 -11.72 17.52 -22.20
C ASP A 134 -11.35 17.69 -20.72
N LYS A 135 -10.08 18.01 -20.45
CA LYS A 135 -9.55 18.17 -19.09
C LYS A 135 -10.19 19.34 -18.35
N GLN A 136 -10.50 20.46 -19.01
CA GLN A 136 -11.15 21.59 -18.36
C GLN A 136 -12.58 21.25 -17.98
N LYS A 137 -13.33 20.62 -18.90
CA LYS A 137 -14.68 20.15 -18.63
C LYS A 137 -14.71 19.12 -17.51
N MET A 138 -13.76 18.17 -17.50
CA MET A 138 -13.61 17.19 -16.42
C MET A 138 -13.44 17.87 -15.06
N GLN A 139 -12.57 18.87 -14.97
CA GLN A 139 -12.35 19.62 -13.72
C GLN A 139 -13.60 20.38 -13.26
N GLN A 140 -14.37 20.95 -14.19
CA GLN A 140 -15.63 21.62 -13.85
C GLN A 140 -16.65 20.64 -13.27
N ILE A 141 -16.84 19.48 -13.93
CA ILE A 141 -17.75 18.43 -13.45
C ILE A 141 -17.29 17.89 -12.08
N ALA A 142 -16.00 17.67 -11.89
CA ALA A 142 -15.42 17.24 -10.62
C ALA A 142 -15.74 18.21 -9.48
N LYS A 143 -15.54 19.52 -9.71
CA LYS A 143 -15.87 20.58 -8.75
C LYS A 143 -17.36 20.64 -8.44
N GLN A 144 -18.20 20.45 -9.45
CA GLN A 144 -19.66 20.42 -9.27
C GLN A 144 -20.09 19.22 -8.42
N ALA A 145 -19.66 18.01 -8.79
CA ALA A 145 -20.00 16.78 -8.06
C ALA A 145 -19.59 16.84 -6.58
N SER A 146 -18.39 17.37 -6.29
CA SER A 146 -17.92 17.57 -4.91
C SER A 146 -18.73 18.60 -4.13
N ARG A 147 -19.19 19.68 -4.77
CA ARG A 147 -20.02 20.72 -4.12
C ARG A 147 -21.45 20.26 -3.84
N GLU A 148 -22.01 19.51 -4.78
CA GLU A 148 -23.39 19.01 -4.70
C GLU A 148 -23.50 17.70 -3.92
N ALA A 149 -22.37 17.17 -3.42
CA ALA A 149 -22.30 15.92 -2.64
C ALA A 149 -22.99 14.74 -3.34
N TRP A 150 -22.78 14.63 -4.66
CA TRP A 150 -23.18 13.46 -5.44
C TRP A 150 -22.46 12.20 -4.98
#